data_AF-A0A1Z4RA10-F1
#
_entry.id   AF-A0A1Z4RA10-F1
#
_cell.length_a   1.000
_cell.length_b   1.000
_cell.length_c   1.000
_cell.angle_alpha   90.00
_cell.angle_beta   90.00
_cell.angle_gamma   90.00
#
_symmetry.space_group_name_H-M   'P 1'
#
loop_
_entity.id
_entity.type
_entity.pdbx_description
1 polymer ?
#
loop_
_entity_poly.entity_id
_entity_poly.type
_entity_poly.pdbx_seq_one_letter_code
_entity_poly.pdbx_strand_id
1 'polypeptide(L)'
;MRAMILDAPGKPLRLVNLPIPTPSSHQVLIQVHTCGICRTDLHIVDGELTNPKLPLIPGHQVVGKIVVIKSVRYSLLLVMVILKVKNLPGV
;
A
#
# COMPACT_ATOMS: atom_id res chain seq x y z
N MET A 1 5.32 -10.43 -4.54
CA MET A 1 5.72 -9.17 -3.90
C MET A 1 5.66 -9.27 -2.39
N ARG A 2 6.51 -8.52 -1.68
CA ARG A 2 6.44 -8.37 -0.22
C ARG A 2 5.49 -7.23 0.15
N ALA A 3 4.67 -7.44 1.17
CA ALA A 3 3.79 -6.43 1.75
C ALA A 3 3.76 -6.58 3.26
N MET A 4 3.34 -5.54 3.99
CA MET A 4 2.97 -5.72 5.39
C MET A 4 1.52 -5.37 5.61
N ILE A 5 0.83 -6.32 6.21
CA ILE A 5 -0.60 -6.31 6.42
C ILE A 5 -0.86 -6.00 7.89
N LEU A 6 -1.83 -5.12 8.12
CA LEU A 6 -2.52 -4.96 9.38
C LEU A 6 -3.73 -5.90 9.37
N ASP A 7 -3.68 -6.96 10.16
CA ASP A 7 -4.79 -7.92 10.27
C ASP A 7 -5.93 -7.34 11.14
N ALA A 8 -5.60 -6.63 12.22
CA ALA A 8 -6.53 -5.90 13.09
C ALA A 8 -5.82 -4.71 13.78
N PRO A 9 -6.55 -3.68 14.26
CA PRO A 9 -5.95 -2.58 14.99
C PRO A 9 -5.30 -3.05 16.30
N GLY A 10 -4.25 -2.35 16.74
CA GLY A 10 -3.41 -2.71 17.88
C GLY A 10 -2.53 -3.94 17.66
N LYS A 11 -2.57 -4.59 16.48
CA LYS A 11 -1.69 -5.71 16.14
C LYS A 11 -0.45 -5.22 15.38
N PRO A 12 0.72 -5.85 15.60
CA PRO A 12 1.89 -5.60 14.78
C PRO A 12 1.61 -5.87 13.30
N LEU A 13 2.21 -5.07 12.43
CA LEU A 13 2.18 -5.31 11.00
C LEU A 13 2.92 -6.62 10.68
N ARG A 14 2.31 -7.48 9.86
CA ARG A 14 2.87 -8.78 9.49
C ARG A 14 3.44 -8.74 8.07
N LEU A 15 4.70 -9.13 7.91
CA LEU A 15 5.34 -9.27 6.60
C LEU A 15 4.81 -10.51 5.88
N VAL A 16 4.33 -10.33 4.65
CA VAL A 16 3.76 -11.38 3.80
C VAL A 16 4.34 -11.35 2.39
N ASN A 17 4.31 -12.50 1.72
CA ASN A 17 4.51 -12.60 0.28
C ASN A 17 3.15 -12.80 -0.41
N LEU A 18 2.83 -11.94 -1.36
CA LEU A 18 1.60 -11.96 -2.16
C LEU A 18 1.95 -12.09 -3.65
N PRO A 19 1.05 -12.59 -4.50
CA PRO A 19 1.23 -12.49 -5.96
C PRO A 19 1.32 -11.02 -6.39
N ILE A 20 2.02 -10.75 -7.50
CA ILE A 20 2.03 -9.41 -8.11
C ILE A 20 0.65 -9.20 -8.77
N PRO A 21 -0.09 -8.13 -8.44
CA PRO A 21 -1.40 -7.89 -9.01
C PRO A 21 -1.28 -7.54 -10.49
N THR A 22 -2.26 -7.99 -11.27
CA THR A 22 -2.39 -7.62 -12.67
C THR A 22 -3.35 -6.43 -12.76
N PRO A 23 -2.92 -5.24 -13.24
CA PRO A 23 -3.80 -4.08 -13.30
C PRO A 23 -4.93 -4.29 -14.32
N SER A 24 -6.10 -3.70 -14.04
CA SER A 24 -7.21 -3.55 -14.98
C SER A 24 -6.96 -2.39 -15.96
N SER A 25 -7.90 -2.12 -16.87
CA SER A 25 -7.75 -1.09 -17.92
C SER A 25 -7.47 0.31 -17.36
N HIS A 26 -8.04 0.66 -16.20
CA HIS A 26 -7.92 2.00 -15.58
C HIS A 26 -6.95 2.03 -14.39
N GLN A 27 -6.06 1.05 -14.31
CA GLN A 27 -5.09 0.93 -13.23
C GLN A 27 -3.68 0.94 -13.79
N VAL A 28 -2.75 1.37 -12.95
CA VAL A 28 -1.32 1.25 -13.19
C VAL A 28 -0.71 0.36 -12.12
N LEU A 29 0.31 -0.40 -12.50
CA LEU A 29 1.15 -1.11 -11.55
C LEU A 29 2.38 -0.26 -11.27
N ILE A 30 2.60 0.05 -9.99
CA ILE A 30 3.75 0.87 -9.54
C ILE A 30 4.69 -0.01 -8.74
N GLN A 31 5.94 -0.09 -9.15
CA GLN A 31 7.02 -0.60 -8.31
C GLN A 31 7.41 0.48 -7.30
N VAL A 32 6.97 0.33 -6.05
CA VAL A 32 7.29 1.28 -4.98
C VAL A 32 8.76 1.14 -4.55
N HIS A 33 9.47 2.26 -4.49
CA HIS A 33 10.86 2.35 -4.04
C HIS A 33 10.97 2.78 -2.58
N THR A 34 10.16 3.77 -2.18
CA THR A 34 10.06 4.29 -0.81
C THR A 34 8.62 4.70 -0.46
N CYS A 35 8.28 4.66 0.83
CA CYS A 35 6.98 4.98 1.38
C CYS A 35 7.20 5.68 2.71
N GLY A 36 6.63 6.87 2.86
CA GLY A 36 6.55 7.56 4.14
C GLY A 36 5.55 6.92 5.08
N ILE A 37 5.69 7.23 6.36
CA ILE A 37 4.69 6.94 7.39
C ILE A 37 4.07 8.28 7.78
N CYS A 38 2.76 8.36 7.68
CA CYS A 38 1.98 9.53 8.03
C CYS A 38 1.21 9.26 9.33
N ARG A 39 0.76 10.34 9.99
CA ARG A 39 -0.06 10.24 11.20
C ARG A 39 -1.35 9.44 10.99
N THR A 40 -1.98 9.53 9.82
CA THR A 40 -3.15 8.70 9.46
C THR A 40 -2.82 7.20 9.42
N ASP A 41 -1.61 6.82 8.98
CA ASP A 41 -1.23 5.40 9.00
C ASP A 41 -1.15 4.89 10.45
N LEU A 42 -0.64 5.71 11.38
CA LEU A 42 -0.60 5.41 12.81
C LEU A 42 -2.00 5.33 13.42
N HIS A 43 -2.87 6.31 13.15
CA HIS A 43 -4.26 6.28 13.60
C HIS A 43 -5.02 5.01 13.18
N ILE A 44 -4.72 4.46 12.00
CA ILE A 44 -5.30 3.18 11.55
C ILE A 44 -4.74 2.00 12.36
N VAL A 45 -3.41 1.96 12.53
CA VAL A 45 -2.73 0.91 13.29
C VAL A 45 -3.20 0.91 14.74
N ASP A 46 -3.37 2.07 15.35
CA ASP A 46 -3.78 2.23 16.75
C ASP A 46 -5.30 2.06 16.94
N GLY A 47 -6.07 1.98 15.86
CA GLY A 47 -7.53 1.77 15.91
C GLY A 47 -8.34 3.01 16.23
N GLU A 48 -7.78 4.19 15.99
CA GLU A 48 -8.40 5.49 16.28
C GLU A 48 -9.37 5.94 15.17
N LEU A 49 -9.34 5.28 14.00
CA LEU A 49 -10.31 5.51 12.93
C LEU A 49 -11.49 4.53 13.03
N THR A 50 -12.70 5.03 12.76
CA THR A 50 -13.92 4.21 12.73
C THR A 50 -13.96 3.32 11.48
N ASN A 51 -14.21 2.02 11.67
CA ASN A 51 -14.41 1.02 10.62
C ASN A 51 -13.36 0.98 9.47
N PRO A 52 -12.06 0.80 9.76
CA PRO A 52 -11.08 0.56 8.71
C PRO A 52 -11.42 -0.75 7.97
N LYS A 53 -11.27 -0.75 6.64
CA LYS A 53 -11.40 -1.99 5.84
C LYS A 53 -10.17 -2.87 6.06
N LEU A 54 -10.33 -3.91 6.85
CA LEU A 54 -9.29 -4.87 7.21
C LEU A 54 -9.54 -6.23 6.53
N PRO A 55 -8.48 -7.02 6.24
CA PRO A 55 -7.06 -6.70 6.42
C PRO A 55 -6.57 -5.62 5.44
N LEU A 56 -5.61 -4.78 5.86
CA LEU A 56 -5.16 -3.61 5.10
C LEU A 56 -3.64 -3.60 4.92
N ILE A 57 -3.17 -3.13 3.75
CA ILE A 57 -1.77 -2.72 3.56
C ILE A 57 -1.74 -1.18 3.70
N PRO A 58 -1.25 -0.63 4.83
CA PRO A 58 -1.13 0.82 5.00
C PRO A 58 0.04 1.39 4.19
N GLY A 59 0.04 2.71 4.02
CA GLY A 59 1.01 3.45 3.21
C GLY A 59 0.35 4.15 2.03
N HIS A 60 0.18 5.47 2.16
CA HIS A 60 -0.44 6.33 1.14
C HIS A 60 0.50 7.46 0.67
N GLN A 61 1.76 7.45 1.10
CA GLN A 61 2.78 8.42 0.74
C GLN A 61 3.96 7.72 0.06
N VAL A 62 3.83 7.38 -1.23
CA VAL A 62 4.82 6.56 -1.94
C VAL A 62 5.56 7.32 -3.04
N VAL A 63 6.78 6.87 -3.31
CA VAL A 63 7.51 7.16 -4.55
C VAL A 63 7.86 5.85 -5.23
N GLY A 64 7.58 5.75 -6.52
CA GLY A 64 7.71 4.52 -7.29
C GLY A 64 7.83 4.76 -8.79
N LYS A 65 8.11 3.69 -9.53
CA LYS A 65 8.11 3.69 -10.99
C LYS A 65 6.89 2.96 -11.51
N ILE A 66 6.21 3.52 -12.51
CA ILE A 66 5.17 2.79 -13.24
C ILE A 66 5.83 1.69 -14.06
N VAL A 67 5.41 0.43 -13.86
CA VAL A 67 5.95 -0.75 -14.55
C VAL A 67 4.96 -1.38 -15.53
N VAL A 68 3.65 -1.16 -15.36
CA VAL A 68 2.61 -1.61 -16.30
C VAL A 68 1.48 -0.58 -16.39
N ILE A 69 1.03 -0.33 -17.62
CA ILE A 69 -0.17 0.47 -17.96
C ILE A 69 -0.94 -0.33 -19.02
N LYS A 70 -2.26 -0.52 -18.85
CA LYS A 70 -3.07 -1.27 -19.84
C LYS A 70 -3.92 -0.40 -20.76
N SER A 71 -4.53 0.67 -20.27
CA SER A 71 -5.26 1.63 -21.12
C SER A 71 -5.74 2.85 -20.31
N VAL A 72 -4.87 3.84 -20.08
CA VAL A 72 -5.26 5.07 -19.37
C VAL A 72 -5.48 6.20 -20.37
N ARG A 73 -6.68 6.78 -20.41
CA ARG A 73 -6.87 8.16 -20.92
C ARG A 73 -6.33 9.09 -19.84
N TYR A 74 -5.40 9.97 -20.19
CA TYR A 74 -4.60 10.80 -19.26
C TYR A 74 -5.40 11.60 -18.20
N SER A 75 -6.72 11.74 -18.32
CA SER A 75 -7.58 12.48 -17.38
C SER A 75 -8.10 11.69 -16.18
N LEU A 76 -7.92 10.36 -16.08
CA LEU A 76 -8.49 9.51 -15.02
C LEU A 76 -7.50 8.48 -14.46
N LEU A 77 -6.34 8.95 -14.00
CA LEU A 77 -5.37 8.07 -13.32
C LEU A 77 -5.80 7.82 -11.86
N LEU A 78 -6.64 6.80 -11.63
CA LEU A 78 -6.89 6.29 -10.28
C LEU A 78 -5.65 5.48 -9.83
N VAL A 79 -4.79 6.08 -9.02
CA VAL A 79 -3.57 5.44 -8.53
C VAL A 79 -3.92 4.45 -7.42
N MET A 80 -4.16 3.18 -7.76
CA MET A 80 -4.16 2.10 -6.77
C MET A 80 -2.70 1.73 -6.46
N VAL A 81 -2.16 2.37 -5.43
CA VAL A 81 -0.83 2.09 -4.89
C VAL A 81 -0.88 0.77 -4.13
N ILE A 82 -0.14 -0.23 -4.57
CA ILE A 82 0.24 -1.34 -3.70
C ILE A 82 1.72 -1.58 -3.94
N LEU A 83 2.57 -1.32 -2.92
CA LEU A 83 3.82 -2.04 -2.66
C LEU A 83 4.58 -1.46 -1.45
N LYS A 84 5.09 -2.35 -0.59
CA LYS A 84 5.78 -2.05 0.69
C LYS A 84 7.30 -1.96 0.50
N VAL A 85 7.93 -1.13 1.31
CA VAL A 85 9.36 -0.82 1.32
C VAL A 85 10.08 -1.59 2.42
N LYS A 86 11.39 -1.77 2.19
CA LYS A 86 12.39 -2.56 2.90
C LYS A 86 12.44 -2.33 4.41
N ASN A 87 12.87 -3.39 5.13
CA ASN A 87 13.24 -3.45 6.55
C ASN A 87 13.46 -2.08 7.20
N LEU A 88 12.60 -1.73 8.15
CA LEU A 88 12.94 -0.79 9.21
C LEU A 88 13.45 -1.64 10.38
N PRO A 89 14.76 -1.64 10.68
CA PRO A 89 15.24 -2.13 11.96
C PRO A 89 14.82 -1.13 13.04
N GLY A 90 14.10 -1.58 14.07
CA GLY A 90 13.89 -0.79 15.30
C GLY A 90 12.54 -0.10 15.47
N VAL A 91 11.44 -0.81 15.22
CA VAL A 91 10.27 -0.71 16.12
C VAL A 91 10.31 -1.91 17.03
#